data_AF-A0A1I5YYH9-F1
#
_entry.id   AF-A0A1I5YYH9-F1
#
_cell.length_a   1.000
_cell.length_b   1.000
_cell.length_c   1.000
_cell.angle_alpha   90.00
_cell.angle_beta   90.00
_cell.angle_gamma   90.00
#
_symmetry.space_group_name_H-M   'P 1'
#
loop_
_entity.id
_entity.type
_entity.pdbx_description
1 polymer ?
#
loop_
_entity_poly.entity_id
_entity_poly.type
_entity_poly.pdbx_seq_one_letter_code
_entity_poly.pdbx_strand_id
1 'polypeptide(L)'
;MILAEVNAPSDWVLFFGHFHPLVVHLPIGILAIAFILEILSRQQRLKNIEPAIAPILFFGTISAGVSCLFGWLLSQSGEYDSETLFWHQWMGIGVAVVSLAAWYMKKNWSADLKLSKLYMPAVYLIMILMTGTGHLGGNMTHGSDYLTAFTPEPFRSLAGIPPRKEANSTGEVRKIENIAEAVVYRDLVEPVMQQKCWSCHNEDKQKGKLRMDTPEFLMKGGEDGSIVTPGNAAGSEMLKRLLLDAGDEHHMPPKGKTPLTEDEIALVHWWIQSGAGFDKKVAQMPKEDKVKSYLASIGSGGGSSTSGPTESAVFKEKVSAASEQEIKKLTDLNALVMPVAKEQHFLEANFINAKGFDDSKAPLLGGLSEQLVWLKLGRTNISDKAMDEIARLKNLSKLHLEHTGISDAGIAKLKDMKYLEYINLFDTRVTDAGIKELAKLKSLKKVYVWQTKVTRYGIEMLKKAIPGVEVDSGWEMKVPVPADSAQKESLARK
;
A
#
# COMPACT_ATOMS: atom_id res chain seq x y z
N MET A 1 43.30 -9.54 14.30
CA MET A 1 42.37 -8.85 15.21
C MET A 1 41.03 -9.53 15.05
N ILE A 2 40.62 -10.31 16.06
CA ILE A 2 39.42 -11.14 16.03
C ILE A 2 38.22 -10.20 15.95
N LEU A 3 37.56 -10.13 14.80
CA LEU A 3 36.24 -9.52 14.70
C LEU A 3 35.31 -10.45 15.48
N ALA A 4 34.83 -9.98 16.62
CA ALA A 4 33.77 -10.64 17.34
C ALA A 4 32.57 -10.76 16.39
N GLU A 5 32.22 -11.98 16.00
CA GLU A 5 30.91 -12.30 15.45
C GLU A 5 29.88 -11.78 16.47
N VAL A 6 29.17 -10.71 16.10
CA VAL A 6 27.98 -10.32 16.83
C VAL A 6 26.98 -11.43 16.51
N ASN A 7 26.88 -12.41 17.42
CA ASN A 7 25.98 -13.56 17.27
C ASN A 7 24.57 -13.06 16.97
N ALA A 8 24.11 -13.24 15.74
CA ALA A 8 22.72 -13.08 15.40
C ALA A 8 21.88 -13.99 16.33
N PRO A 9 20.72 -13.53 16.81
CA PRO A 9 19.86 -14.35 17.66
C PRO A 9 19.48 -15.64 16.92
N SER A 10 19.53 -16.79 17.62
CA SER A 10 19.18 -18.07 17.01
C SER A 10 17.76 -18.08 16.46
N ASP A 11 17.49 -18.86 15.42
CA ASP A 11 16.15 -19.01 14.82
C ASP A 11 15.07 -19.38 15.84
N TRP A 12 15.42 -20.15 16.88
CA TRP A 12 14.51 -20.47 17.99
C TRP A 12 14.09 -19.24 18.80
N VAL A 13 15.01 -18.31 19.03
CA VAL A 13 14.73 -17.05 19.75
C VAL A 13 13.78 -16.18 18.92
N LEU A 14 14.03 -16.05 17.61
CA LEU A 14 13.16 -15.29 16.71
C LEU A 14 11.79 -15.95 16.56
N PHE A 15 11.75 -17.27 16.37
CA PHE A 15 10.51 -18.04 16.25
C PHE A 15 9.60 -17.84 17.46
N PHE A 16 10.10 -18.05 18.68
CA PHE A 16 9.29 -17.88 19.89
C PHE A 16 9.00 -16.40 20.18
N GLY A 17 9.93 -15.49 19.88
CA GLY A 17 9.72 -14.04 20.00
C GLY A 17 8.51 -13.55 19.21
N HIS A 18 8.29 -14.05 17.98
CA HIS A 18 7.15 -13.69 17.15
C HIS A 18 5.77 -14.09 17.73
N PHE A 19 5.72 -14.95 18.75
CA PHE A 19 4.48 -15.25 19.48
C PHE A 19 4.15 -14.22 20.58
N HIS A 20 5.04 -13.27 20.89
CA HIS A 20 4.76 -12.25 21.91
C HIS A 20 3.42 -11.51 21.69
N PRO A 21 3.09 -11.03 20.47
CA PRO A 21 1.79 -10.41 20.22
C PRO A 21 0.60 -11.36 20.45
N LEU A 22 0.77 -12.67 20.33
CA LEU A 22 -0.27 -13.63 20.68
C LEU A 22 -0.39 -13.77 22.21
N VAL A 23 0.74 -13.98 22.89
CA VAL A 23 0.79 -14.28 24.32
C VAL A 23 0.32 -13.09 25.17
N VAL A 24 0.59 -11.86 24.75
CA VAL A 24 0.22 -10.65 25.51
C VAL A 24 -1.30 -10.48 25.70
N HIS A 25 -2.14 -11.08 24.86
CA HIS A 25 -3.60 -11.04 25.02
C HIS A 25 -4.07 -11.76 26.30
N LEU A 26 -3.33 -12.77 26.77
CA LEU A 26 -3.66 -13.53 27.97
C LEU A 26 -3.64 -12.68 29.24
N PRO A 27 -2.51 -12.05 29.64
CA PRO A 27 -2.49 -11.21 30.83
C PRO A 27 -3.43 -10.02 30.71
N ILE A 28 -3.58 -9.43 29.52
CA ILE A 28 -4.51 -8.31 29.29
C ILE A 28 -5.94 -8.73 29.65
N GLY A 29 -6.44 -9.82 29.06
CA GLY A 29 -7.80 -10.30 29.30
C GLY A 29 -8.00 -10.74 30.76
N ILE A 30 -7.09 -11.54 31.30
CA ILE A 30 -7.22 -12.12 32.65
C ILE A 30 -7.18 -11.03 33.73
N LEU A 31 -6.24 -10.07 33.64
CA LEU A 31 -6.11 -9.00 34.63
C LEU A 31 -7.24 -7.96 34.50
N ALA A 32 -7.70 -7.65 33.28
CA ALA A 32 -8.88 -6.80 33.09
C ALA A 32 -10.14 -7.42 33.70
N ILE A 33 -10.34 -8.73 33.53
CA ILE A 33 -11.45 -9.46 34.17
C ILE A 33 -11.30 -9.41 35.69
N ALA A 34 -10.09 -9.64 36.25
CA ALA A 34 -9.87 -9.53 37.69
C ALA A 34 -10.29 -8.16 38.24
N PHE A 35 -9.94 -7.07 37.54
CA PHE A 35 -10.35 -5.71 37.89
C PHE A 35 -11.87 -5.52 37.87
N ILE A 36 -12.54 -5.98 36.81
CA ILE A 36 -14.00 -5.89 36.68
C ILE A 36 -14.68 -6.67 37.81
N LEU A 37 -14.22 -7.88 38.09
CA LEU A 37 -14.77 -8.71 39.17
C LEU A 37 -14.58 -8.07 40.55
N GLU A 38 -13.46 -7.38 40.78
CA GLU A 38 -13.21 -6.65 42.03
C GLU A 38 -14.13 -5.43 42.20
N ILE A 39 -14.54 -4.77 41.11
CA ILE A 39 -15.56 -3.72 41.18
C ILE A 39 -16.94 -4.34 41.46
N LEU A 40 -17.28 -5.42 40.76
CA LEU A 40 -18.58 -6.07 40.88
C LEU A 40 -18.78 -6.73 42.25
N SER A 41 -17.76 -7.36 42.82
CA SER A 41 -17.84 -8.03 44.13
C SER A 41 -18.14 -7.08 45.30
N ARG A 42 -17.94 -5.76 45.11
CA ARG A 42 -18.33 -4.73 46.09
C ARG A 42 -19.84 -4.55 46.18
N GLN A 43 -20.58 -4.91 45.15
CA GLN A 43 -22.03 -4.90 45.18
C GLN A 43 -22.52 -6.09 46.01
N GLN A 44 -23.37 -5.83 47.00
CA GLN A 44 -23.84 -6.85 47.95
C GLN A 44 -24.49 -8.06 47.26
N ARG A 45 -25.10 -7.86 46.08
CA ARG A 45 -25.69 -8.90 45.24
C ARG A 45 -24.68 -9.85 44.58
N LEU A 46 -23.44 -9.41 44.37
CA LEU A 46 -22.40 -10.12 43.61
C LEU A 46 -21.18 -10.52 44.47
N LYS A 47 -21.28 -10.38 45.80
CA LYS A 47 -20.21 -10.72 46.74
C LYS A 47 -19.70 -12.17 46.61
N ASN A 48 -20.56 -13.08 46.17
CA ASN A 48 -20.22 -14.50 45.98
C ASN A 48 -19.13 -14.75 44.92
N ILE A 49 -18.80 -13.75 44.09
CA ILE A 49 -17.75 -13.85 43.07
C ILE A 49 -16.35 -13.59 43.65
N GLU A 50 -16.26 -12.96 44.84
CA GLU A 50 -14.99 -12.58 45.48
C GLU A 50 -13.93 -13.71 45.55
N PRO A 51 -14.27 -14.98 45.88
CA PRO A 51 -13.29 -16.06 45.96
C PRO A 51 -12.60 -16.38 44.62
N ALA A 52 -13.23 -16.06 43.49
CA ALA A 52 -12.67 -16.31 42.16
C ALA A 52 -11.55 -15.32 41.80
N ILE A 53 -11.45 -14.18 42.48
CA ILE A 53 -10.53 -13.10 42.09
C ILE A 53 -9.07 -13.49 42.32
N ALA A 54 -8.74 -14.15 43.44
CA ALA A 54 -7.36 -14.54 43.72
C ALA A 54 -6.80 -15.57 42.72
N PRO A 55 -7.52 -16.64 42.33
CA PRO A 55 -7.11 -17.52 41.23
C PRO A 55 -6.91 -16.78 39.90
N ILE A 56 -7.78 -15.83 39.56
CA ILE A 56 -7.66 -15.08 38.30
C ILE A 56 -6.40 -14.19 38.32
N LEU A 57 -6.13 -13.48 39.42
CA LEU A 57 -4.90 -12.71 39.59
C LEU A 57 -3.64 -13.60 39.50
N PHE A 58 -3.69 -14.83 40.01
CA PHE A 58 -2.59 -15.79 39.90
C PHE A 58 -2.28 -16.14 38.44
N PHE A 59 -3.28 -16.57 37.67
CA PHE A 59 -3.09 -16.90 36.25
C PHE A 59 -2.76 -15.67 35.40
N GLY A 60 -3.24 -14.49 35.79
CA GLY A 60 -2.86 -13.21 35.19
C GLY A 60 -1.38 -12.90 35.43
N THR A 61 -0.87 -13.17 36.63
CA THR A 61 0.56 -12.99 36.97
C THR A 61 1.45 -13.94 36.17
N ILE A 62 1.08 -15.23 36.10
CA ILE A 62 1.85 -16.23 35.34
C ILE A 62 1.88 -15.86 33.85
N SER A 63 0.73 -15.51 33.27
CA SER A 63 0.66 -15.13 31.86
C SER A 63 1.43 -13.83 31.57
N ALA A 64 1.47 -12.87 32.50
CA ALA A 64 2.28 -11.66 32.38
C ALA A 64 3.79 -11.98 32.38
N GLY A 65 4.24 -12.90 33.24
CA GLY A 65 5.62 -13.39 33.24
C GLY A 65 6.01 -14.08 31.93
N VAL A 66 5.15 -14.95 31.39
CA VAL A 66 5.37 -15.60 30.08
C VAL A 66 5.41 -14.56 28.95
N SER A 67 4.53 -13.55 29.00
CA SER A 67 4.53 -12.44 28.04
C SER A 67 5.84 -11.65 28.09
N CYS A 68 6.39 -11.38 29.28
CA CYS A 68 7.69 -10.72 29.45
C CYS A 68 8.83 -11.55 28.85
N LEU A 69 8.84 -12.86 29.06
CA LEU A 69 9.83 -13.77 28.46
C LEU A 69 9.80 -13.70 26.93
N PHE A 70 8.62 -13.81 26.33
CA PHE A 70 8.46 -13.78 24.87
C PHE A 70 8.80 -12.39 24.31
N GLY A 71 8.47 -11.33 25.04
CA GLY A 71 8.84 -9.95 24.68
C GLY A 71 10.35 -9.73 24.72
N TRP A 72 11.04 -10.32 25.71
CA TRP A 72 12.51 -10.32 25.75
C TRP A 72 13.12 -11.08 24.57
N LEU A 73 12.59 -12.26 24.22
CA LEU A 73 13.03 -12.98 23.02
C LEU A 73 12.84 -12.16 21.73
N LEU A 74 11.67 -11.51 21.59
CA LEU A 74 11.38 -10.64 20.44
C LEU A 74 12.31 -9.42 20.37
N SER A 75 12.69 -8.86 21.52
CA SER A 75 13.57 -7.68 21.59
C SER A 75 14.96 -7.92 21.01
N GLN A 76 15.42 -9.17 20.97
CA GLN A 76 16.71 -9.54 20.38
C GLN A 76 16.76 -9.39 18.85
N SER A 77 15.61 -9.19 18.19
CA SER A 77 15.53 -8.95 16.75
C SER A 77 16.18 -7.63 16.31
N GLY A 78 16.32 -6.66 17.22
CA GLY A 78 16.91 -5.35 16.91
C GLY A 78 16.08 -4.47 15.98
N GLU A 79 14.79 -4.79 15.78
CA GLU A 79 13.92 -4.07 14.82
C GLU A 79 13.31 -2.77 15.37
N TYR A 80 13.41 -2.53 16.68
CA TYR A 80 12.66 -1.48 17.40
C TYR A 80 13.57 -0.40 17.97
N ASP A 81 13.05 0.82 18.06
CA ASP A 81 13.71 1.92 18.75
C ASP A 81 14.07 1.57 20.20
N SER A 82 15.30 1.89 20.59
CA SER A 82 15.89 1.49 21.88
C SER A 82 15.23 2.15 23.08
N GLU A 83 14.78 3.41 22.95
CA GLU A 83 14.16 4.15 24.06
C GLU A 83 12.72 3.69 24.30
N THR A 84 11.95 3.57 23.22
CA THR A 84 10.56 3.09 23.28
C THR A 84 10.51 1.64 23.79
N LEU A 85 11.43 0.79 23.30
CA LEU A 85 11.57 -0.58 23.75
C LEU A 85 11.92 -0.67 25.24
N PHE A 86 12.84 0.17 25.73
CA PHE A 86 13.21 0.21 27.15
C PHE A 86 11.99 0.49 28.03
N TRP A 87 11.24 1.55 27.74
CA TRP A 87 10.06 1.90 28.52
C TRP A 87 8.97 0.83 28.43
N HIS A 88 8.73 0.26 27.25
CA HIS A 88 7.76 -0.83 27.10
C HIS A 88 8.13 -2.06 27.93
N GLN A 89 9.39 -2.48 27.90
CA GLN A 89 9.88 -3.63 28.68
C GLN A 89 9.69 -3.42 30.18
N TRP A 90 10.12 -2.27 30.70
CA TRP A 90 10.02 -1.99 32.14
C TRP A 90 8.59 -1.82 32.62
N MET A 91 7.71 -1.22 31.83
CA MET A 91 6.29 -1.14 32.17
C MET A 91 5.62 -2.53 32.14
N GLY A 92 5.95 -3.38 31.17
CA GLY A 92 5.50 -4.77 31.12
C GLY A 92 5.96 -5.60 32.32
N ILE A 93 7.23 -5.49 32.71
CA ILE A 93 7.76 -6.09 33.94
C ILE A 93 7.03 -5.53 35.16
N GLY A 94 6.74 -4.22 35.17
CA GLY A 94 5.93 -3.57 36.20
C GLY A 94 4.55 -4.22 36.34
N VAL A 95 3.84 -4.51 35.24
CA VAL A 95 2.56 -5.24 35.28
C VAL A 95 2.72 -6.61 35.94
N ALA A 96 3.77 -7.37 35.60
CA ALA A 96 4.02 -8.69 36.20
C ALA A 96 4.33 -8.62 37.71
N VAL A 97 5.15 -7.65 38.13
CA VAL A 97 5.51 -7.48 39.55
C VAL A 97 4.33 -6.99 40.38
N VAL A 98 3.59 -5.98 39.89
CA VAL A 98 2.45 -5.43 40.62
C VAL A 98 1.28 -6.43 40.66
N SER A 99 1.06 -7.23 39.60
CA SER A 99 0.07 -8.32 39.63
C SER A 99 0.42 -9.43 40.61
N LEU A 100 1.71 -9.82 40.70
CA LEU A 100 2.19 -10.76 41.72
C LEU A 100 1.93 -10.22 43.14
N ALA A 101 2.25 -8.94 43.36
CA ALA A 101 1.99 -8.28 44.63
C ALA A 101 0.48 -8.27 44.94
N ALA A 102 -0.36 -7.84 44.00
CA ALA A 102 -1.82 -7.79 44.18
C ALA A 102 -2.41 -9.18 44.50
N TRP A 103 -1.94 -10.23 43.81
CA TRP A 103 -2.31 -11.61 44.11
C TRP A 103 -1.94 -12.00 45.54
N TYR A 104 -0.70 -11.72 45.96
CA TYR A 104 -0.23 -12.02 47.32
C TYR A 104 -1.05 -11.29 48.39
N MET A 105 -1.37 -10.01 48.17
CA MET A 105 -2.22 -9.22 49.07
C MET A 105 -3.63 -9.77 49.15
N LYS A 106 -4.26 -10.14 48.02
CA LYS A 106 -5.62 -10.71 48.00
C LYS A 106 -5.67 -12.08 48.70
N LYS A 107 -4.65 -12.91 48.50
CA LYS A 107 -4.53 -14.23 49.14
C LYS A 107 -4.42 -14.11 50.67
N ASN A 108 -3.70 -13.10 51.17
CA ASN A 108 -3.47 -12.89 52.60
C ASN A 108 -4.34 -11.75 53.19
N TRP A 109 -5.44 -11.40 52.52
CA TRP A 109 -6.26 -10.22 52.83
C TRP A 109 -6.74 -10.15 54.28
N SER A 110 -7.09 -11.30 54.86
CA SER A 110 -7.60 -11.41 56.23
C SER A 110 -6.51 -11.41 57.32
N ALA A 111 -5.24 -11.57 56.95
CA ALA A 111 -4.14 -11.72 57.89
C ALA A 111 -3.39 -10.40 58.18
N ASP A 112 -3.41 -9.43 57.26
CA ASP A 112 -2.69 -8.15 57.41
C ASP A 112 -3.56 -6.94 56.98
N LEU A 113 -3.95 -6.15 57.97
CA LEU A 113 -4.81 -4.97 57.80
C LEU A 113 -4.11 -3.80 57.08
N LYS A 114 -2.77 -3.75 57.07
CA LYS A 114 -2.01 -2.73 56.31
C LYS A 114 -1.90 -3.14 54.85
N LEU A 115 -1.66 -4.43 54.61
CA LEU A 115 -1.52 -4.99 53.28
C LEU A 115 -2.83 -4.91 52.47
N SER A 116 -3.98 -5.11 53.11
CA SER A 116 -5.30 -4.98 52.47
C SER A 116 -5.62 -3.54 51.99
N LYS A 117 -5.05 -2.51 52.63
CA LYS A 117 -5.22 -1.11 52.20
C LYS A 117 -4.46 -0.79 50.90
N LEU A 118 -3.37 -1.50 50.62
CA LEU A 118 -2.52 -1.29 49.43
C LEU A 118 -2.99 -2.06 48.20
N TYR A 119 -3.83 -3.08 48.38
CA TYR A 119 -4.31 -3.94 47.30
C TYR A 119 -5.06 -3.17 46.20
N MET A 120 -6.07 -2.35 46.55
CA MET A 120 -6.85 -1.63 45.53
C MET A 120 -6.00 -0.61 44.75
N PRO A 121 -5.13 0.19 45.40
CA PRO A 121 -4.12 0.96 44.69
C PRO A 121 -3.28 0.11 43.73
N ALA A 122 -2.85 -1.09 44.12
CA ALA A 122 -2.09 -1.98 43.25
C ALA A 122 -2.92 -2.46 42.04
N VAL A 123 -4.21 -2.79 42.23
CA VAL A 123 -5.09 -3.18 41.12
C VAL A 123 -5.29 -2.01 40.13
N TYR A 124 -5.47 -0.78 40.61
CA TYR A 124 -5.54 0.39 39.73
C TYR A 124 -4.21 0.63 38.99
N LEU A 125 -3.09 0.46 39.69
CA LEU A 125 -1.76 0.58 39.10
C LEU A 125 -1.53 -0.45 37.98
N ILE A 126 -2.02 -1.69 38.13
CA ILE A 126 -2.01 -2.69 37.05
C ILE A 126 -2.70 -2.16 35.80
N MET A 127 -3.89 -1.56 35.94
CA MET A 127 -4.64 -1.02 34.80
C MET A 127 -3.92 0.16 34.13
N ILE A 128 -3.31 1.05 34.92
CA ILE A 128 -2.52 2.19 34.41
C ILE A 128 -1.29 1.68 33.66
N LEU A 129 -0.50 0.79 34.27
CA LEU A 129 0.68 0.21 33.66
C LEU A 129 0.33 -0.57 32.40
N MET A 130 -0.75 -1.36 32.42
CA MET A 130 -1.20 -2.14 31.27
C MET A 130 -1.64 -1.24 30.10
N THR A 131 -2.34 -0.14 30.39
CA THR A 131 -2.73 0.85 29.37
C THR A 131 -1.50 1.51 28.75
N GLY A 132 -0.55 1.96 29.58
CA GLY A 132 0.68 2.59 29.09
C GLY A 132 1.59 1.60 28.33
N THR A 133 1.72 0.36 28.82
CA THR A 133 2.48 -0.70 28.12
C THR A 133 1.85 -1.02 26.77
N GLY A 134 0.51 -1.12 26.72
CA GLY A 134 -0.24 -1.32 25.48
C GLY A 134 -0.08 -0.17 24.49
N HIS A 135 -0.07 1.08 24.98
CA HIS A 135 0.19 2.26 24.16
C HIS A 135 1.59 2.19 23.52
N LEU A 136 2.64 1.94 24.32
CA LEU A 136 4.00 1.79 23.80
C LEU A 136 4.12 0.59 22.84
N GLY A 137 3.42 -0.52 23.11
CA GLY A 137 3.35 -1.67 22.21
C GLY A 137 2.71 -1.33 20.86
N GLY A 138 1.66 -0.51 20.87
CA GLY A 138 1.05 0.05 19.67
C GLY A 138 2.01 0.95 18.90
N ASN A 139 2.75 1.80 19.61
CA ASN A 139 3.71 2.72 18.99
C ASN A 139 4.85 1.96 18.28
N MET A 140 5.39 0.91 18.89
CA MET A 140 6.43 0.08 18.27
C MET A 140 5.94 -0.73 17.05
N THR A 141 4.65 -1.08 17.01
CA THR A 141 4.09 -1.93 15.95
C THR A 141 3.50 -1.13 14.79
N HIS A 142 2.93 0.04 15.08
CA HIS A 142 2.17 0.86 14.14
C HIS A 142 2.67 2.32 14.00
N GLY A 143 3.67 2.73 14.77
CA GLY A 143 4.20 4.10 14.81
C GLY A 143 3.66 4.92 15.99
N SER A 144 4.46 5.86 16.48
CA SER A 144 4.20 6.71 17.66
C SER A 144 2.87 7.47 17.65
N ASP A 145 2.35 7.83 16.47
CA ASP A 145 1.09 8.56 16.33
C ASP A 145 -0.14 7.66 16.20
N TYR A 146 0.00 6.33 16.12
CA TYR A 146 -1.09 5.46 15.67
C TYR A 146 -2.39 5.58 16.49
N LEU A 147 -2.29 5.57 17.83
CA LEU A 147 -3.46 5.65 18.71
C LEU A 147 -4.01 7.08 18.86
N THR A 148 -3.18 8.09 18.60
CA THR A 148 -3.51 9.51 18.78
C THR A 148 -3.80 10.24 17.47
N ALA A 149 -3.55 9.60 16.33
CA ALA A 149 -3.76 10.14 14.99
C ALA A 149 -5.21 10.58 14.76
N PHE A 150 -6.17 9.89 15.38
CA PHE A 150 -7.60 10.14 15.24
C PHE A 150 -8.24 10.76 16.48
N THR A 151 -7.45 11.26 17.44
CA THR A 151 -7.98 11.94 18.65
C THR A 151 -8.86 13.13 18.24
N PRO A 152 -10.13 13.22 18.70
CA PRO A 152 -11.02 14.34 18.37
C PRO A 152 -10.48 15.68 18.89
N GLU A 153 -10.74 16.78 18.16
CA GLU A 153 -10.21 18.12 18.45
C GLU A 153 -10.39 18.60 19.90
N PRO A 154 -11.54 18.39 20.58
CA PRO A 154 -11.70 18.79 21.98
C PRO A 154 -10.69 18.14 22.93
N PHE A 155 -10.22 16.93 22.62
CA PHE A 155 -9.26 16.20 23.45
C PHE A 155 -7.80 16.49 23.07
N ARG A 156 -7.53 16.94 21.84
CA ARG A 156 -6.16 17.30 21.40
C ARG A 156 -5.65 18.54 22.12
N SER A 157 -6.46 19.59 22.13
CA SER A 157 -6.15 20.86 22.82
C SER A 157 -5.92 20.65 24.31
N LEU A 158 -6.70 19.77 24.94
CA LEU A 158 -6.56 19.42 26.35
C LEU A 158 -5.27 18.61 26.63
N ALA A 159 -4.91 17.70 25.72
CA ALA A 159 -3.73 16.85 25.88
C ALA A 159 -2.40 17.52 25.48
N GLY A 160 -2.42 18.80 25.11
CA GLY A 160 -1.24 19.51 24.59
C GLY A 160 -0.69 18.91 23.29
N ILE A 161 -1.47 18.04 22.65
CA ILE A 161 -1.16 17.49 21.35
C ILE A 161 -1.39 18.63 20.36
N PRO A 162 -0.46 18.91 19.43
CA PRO A 162 -0.69 19.93 18.42
C PRO A 162 -2.07 19.73 17.78
N PRO A 163 -2.81 20.84 17.49
CA PRO A 163 -4.06 20.75 16.73
C PRO A 163 -3.78 19.85 15.56
N ARG A 164 -4.72 18.98 15.17
CA ARG A 164 -4.48 18.04 14.08
C ARG A 164 -3.85 18.88 12.97
N LYS A 165 -2.52 18.76 12.78
CA LYS A 165 -1.96 19.01 11.47
C LYS A 165 -2.91 18.17 10.67
N GLU A 166 -3.54 18.73 9.67
CA GLU A 166 -3.86 17.88 8.56
C GLU A 166 -2.53 17.14 8.29
N ALA A 167 -2.33 15.94 8.88
CA ALA A 167 -1.91 14.79 8.11
C ALA A 167 -2.71 15.04 6.87
N ASN A 168 -2.03 15.42 5.81
CA ASN A 168 -2.57 15.63 4.50
C ASN A 168 -3.52 14.45 4.23
N SER A 169 -4.75 14.62 4.71
CA SER A 169 -5.93 13.78 4.69
C SER A 169 -6.99 14.49 3.86
N THR A 170 -6.76 15.77 3.58
CA THR A 170 -6.47 16.18 2.22
C THR A 170 -5.25 15.42 1.67
N GLY A 171 -5.47 14.39 0.85
CA GLY A 171 -4.58 14.13 -0.28
C GLY A 171 -4.49 15.34 -1.22
N GLU A 172 -4.36 16.56 -0.69
CA GLU A 172 -3.72 17.65 -1.37
C GLU A 172 -2.24 17.28 -1.39
N VAL A 173 -1.92 16.40 -2.35
CA VAL A 173 -0.77 16.64 -3.20
C VAL A 173 -0.72 18.14 -3.37
N ARG A 174 0.28 18.80 -2.77
CA ARG A 174 0.55 20.23 -3.02
C ARG A 174 0.32 20.39 -4.50
N LYS A 175 -0.73 21.11 -4.91
CA LYS A 175 -1.07 21.20 -6.33
C LYS A 175 0.16 21.80 -6.96
N ILE A 176 0.88 20.97 -7.71
CA ILE A 176 2.10 21.39 -8.34
C ILE A 176 1.63 22.20 -9.54
N GLU A 177 1.33 23.49 -9.30
CA GLU A 177 0.83 24.40 -10.34
C GLU A 177 1.83 24.49 -11.51
N ASN A 178 3.12 24.34 -11.19
CA ASN A 178 4.20 24.26 -12.17
C ASN A 178 5.13 23.07 -11.87
N ILE A 179 4.94 21.97 -12.61
CA ILE A 179 5.76 20.75 -12.46
C ILE A 179 7.25 21.00 -12.68
N ALA A 180 7.63 22.00 -13.48
CA ALA A 180 9.03 22.31 -13.75
C ALA A 180 9.75 22.88 -12.51
N GLU A 181 9.01 23.53 -11.60
CA GLU A 181 9.57 24.14 -10.39
C GLU A 181 9.55 23.22 -9.17
N ALA A 182 8.86 22.08 -9.26
CA ALA A 182 8.80 21.09 -8.19
C ALA A 182 10.19 20.56 -7.85
N VAL A 183 10.46 20.43 -6.56
CA VAL A 183 11.66 19.78 -6.03
C VAL A 183 11.45 18.27 -6.11
N VAL A 184 12.29 17.59 -6.89
CA VAL A 184 12.08 16.18 -7.24
C VAL A 184 11.97 15.30 -6.00
N TYR A 185 12.88 15.45 -5.04
CA TYR A 185 12.84 14.60 -3.85
C TYR A 185 11.60 14.91 -2.99
N ARG A 186 11.52 16.13 -2.46
CA ARG A 186 10.48 16.55 -1.51
C ARG A 186 9.06 16.42 -2.08
N ASP A 187 8.85 16.84 -3.33
CA ASP A 187 7.51 16.96 -3.89
C ASP A 187 7.05 15.69 -4.64
N LEU A 188 7.97 14.79 -5.02
CA LEU A 188 7.64 13.58 -5.83
C LEU A 188 8.11 12.28 -5.18
N VAL A 189 9.39 12.15 -4.81
CA VAL A 189 9.98 10.89 -4.32
C VAL A 189 9.59 10.60 -2.87
N GLU A 190 9.66 11.60 -2.00
CA GLU A 190 9.38 11.48 -0.57
C GLU A 190 7.95 10.99 -0.29
N PRO A 191 6.88 11.49 -0.96
CA PRO A 191 5.53 10.94 -0.79
C PRO A 191 5.42 9.45 -1.11
N VAL A 192 6.16 8.96 -2.12
CA VAL A 192 6.21 7.52 -2.44
C VAL A 192 6.90 6.75 -1.32
N MET A 193 8.03 7.25 -0.82
CA MET A 193 8.75 6.63 0.30
C MET A 193 7.91 6.60 1.58
N GLN A 194 7.16 7.67 1.86
CA GLN A 194 6.22 7.75 2.98
C GLN A 194 5.17 6.65 2.93
N GLN A 195 4.56 6.46 1.76
CA GLN A 195 3.47 5.50 1.59
C GLN A 195 3.96 4.05 1.58
N LYS A 196 5.15 3.80 1.03
CA LYS A 196 5.59 2.43 0.70
C LYS A 196 6.70 1.90 1.61
N CYS A 197 7.52 2.78 2.18
CA CYS A 197 8.75 2.41 2.89
C CYS A 197 8.69 2.74 4.39
N TRP A 198 8.16 3.91 4.76
CA TRP A 198 8.27 4.42 6.14
C TRP A 198 7.51 3.58 7.16
N SER A 199 6.52 2.77 6.78
CA SER A 199 5.85 1.87 7.73
C SER A 199 6.79 0.86 8.42
N CYS A 200 7.98 0.63 7.86
CA CYS A 200 8.99 -0.29 8.38
C CYS A 200 10.41 0.29 8.50
N HIS A 201 10.65 1.49 7.96
CA HIS A 201 11.96 2.15 7.92
C HIS A 201 11.84 3.62 8.36
N ASN A 202 11.44 3.84 9.61
CA ASN A 202 11.28 5.15 10.24
C ASN A 202 12.04 5.21 11.58
N GLU A 203 11.85 6.27 12.36
CA GLU A 203 12.46 6.42 13.69
C GLU A 203 12.12 5.26 14.64
N ASP A 204 10.83 4.93 14.76
CA ASP A 204 10.27 3.96 15.69
C ASP A 204 10.59 2.51 15.30
N LYS A 205 10.69 2.25 13.99
CA LYS A 205 10.85 0.92 13.39
C LYS A 205 11.89 0.92 12.28
N GLN A 206 13.00 0.22 12.53
CA GLN A 206 14.20 0.23 11.68
C GLN A 206 14.56 -1.19 11.23
N LYS A 207 13.68 -1.83 10.44
CA LYS A 207 13.97 -3.17 9.89
C LYS A 207 15.26 -3.13 9.07
N GLY A 208 16.16 -4.11 9.28
CA GLY A 208 17.48 -4.14 8.65
C GLY A 208 18.37 -2.94 9.03
N LYS A 209 18.16 -2.35 10.22
CA LYS A 209 18.86 -1.15 10.73
C LYS A 209 18.76 0.07 9.79
N LEU A 210 17.72 0.09 8.94
CA LEU A 210 17.53 1.11 7.92
C LEU A 210 16.45 2.10 8.35
N ARG A 211 16.79 3.39 8.29
CA ARG A 211 15.92 4.54 8.58
C ARG A 211 15.85 5.44 7.34
N MET A 212 14.64 5.74 6.84
CA MET A 212 14.41 6.42 5.55
C MET A 212 13.56 7.69 5.65
N ASP A 213 13.18 8.11 6.85
CA ASP A 213 12.32 9.26 7.13
C ASP A 213 13.04 10.62 7.03
N THR A 214 14.37 10.62 6.97
CA THR A 214 15.18 11.84 6.75
C THR A 214 16.24 11.61 5.68
N PRO A 215 16.64 12.66 4.91
CA PRO A 215 17.72 12.58 3.93
C PRO A 215 19.03 12.02 4.49
N GLU A 216 19.40 12.42 5.71
CA GLU A 216 20.64 12.03 6.36
C GLU A 216 20.69 10.53 6.63
N PHE A 217 19.59 9.98 7.18
CA PHE A 217 19.49 8.55 7.45
C PHE A 217 19.31 7.72 6.17
N LEU A 218 18.56 8.23 5.19
CA LEU A 218 18.40 7.58 3.88
C LEU A 218 19.75 7.36 3.18
N MET A 219 20.64 8.34 3.24
CA MET A 219 21.97 8.25 2.63
C MET A 219 22.96 7.43 3.46
N LYS A 220 22.76 7.33 4.78
CA LYS A 220 23.57 6.49 5.68
C LYS A 220 23.41 5.00 5.37
N GLY A 221 22.21 4.57 4.97
CA GLY A 221 21.92 3.17 4.67
C GLY A 221 21.62 2.32 5.90
N GLY A 222 21.60 1.00 5.72
CA GLY A 222 21.20 0.03 6.74
C GLY A 222 22.32 -0.95 7.09
N GLU A 223 21.92 -2.14 7.55
CA GLU A 223 22.81 -3.24 7.94
C GLU A 223 23.77 -3.67 6.83
N ASP A 224 23.28 -3.72 5.58
CA ASP A 224 24.05 -4.10 4.40
C ASP A 224 24.82 -2.92 3.77
N GLY A 225 24.84 -1.77 4.44
CA GLY A 225 25.49 -0.55 3.98
C GLY A 225 24.57 0.37 3.16
N SER A 226 25.16 1.11 2.22
CA SER A 226 24.46 2.17 1.50
C SER A 226 23.41 1.61 0.54
N ILE A 227 22.18 2.13 0.63
CA ILE A 227 21.08 1.71 -0.23
C ILE A 227 20.89 2.58 -1.48
N VAL A 228 21.49 3.77 -1.48
CA VAL A 228 21.45 4.74 -2.58
C VAL A 228 22.87 5.06 -3.00
N THR A 229 23.21 4.75 -4.25
CA THR A 229 24.46 5.15 -4.88
C THR A 229 24.17 6.29 -5.89
N PRO A 230 24.45 7.55 -5.54
CA PRO A 230 24.21 8.69 -6.43
C PRO A 230 24.83 8.50 -7.82
N GLY A 231 24.03 8.67 -8.87
CA GLY A 231 24.46 8.54 -10.26
C GLY A 231 24.55 7.10 -10.79
N ASN A 232 24.28 6.10 -9.93
CA ASN A 232 24.27 4.69 -10.31
C ASN A 232 23.01 4.01 -9.77
N ALA A 233 21.90 4.20 -10.47
CA ALA A 233 20.61 3.61 -10.11
C ALA A 233 20.66 2.08 -10.15
N ALA A 234 21.20 1.50 -11.22
CA ALA A 234 21.32 0.04 -11.37
C ALA A 234 22.18 -0.63 -10.28
N GLY A 235 23.19 0.08 -9.76
CA GLY A 235 24.04 -0.40 -8.67
C GLY A 235 23.44 -0.23 -7.28
N SER A 236 22.41 0.62 -7.13
CA SER A 236 21.81 0.95 -5.84
C SER A 236 20.98 -0.19 -5.28
N GLU A 237 21.26 -0.58 -4.04
CA GLU A 237 20.60 -1.71 -3.37
C GLU A 237 19.08 -1.51 -3.25
N MET A 238 18.63 -0.27 -3.07
CA MET A 238 17.21 0.07 -3.06
C MET A 238 16.50 -0.39 -4.34
N LEU A 239 17.04 -0.11 -5.52
CA LEU A 239 16.39 -0.54 -6.76
C LEU A 239 16.49 -2.05 -6.98
N LYS A 240 17.62 -2.67 -6.59
CA LYS A 240 17.75 -4.13 -6.68
C LYS A 240 16.64 -4.82 -5.92
N ARG A 241 16.38 -4.41 -4.68
CA ARG A 241 15.31 -4.99 -3.84
C ARG A 241 13.90 -4.71 -4.34
N LEU A 242 13.66 -3.55 -4.96
CA LEU A 242 12.38 -3.21 -5.60
C LEU A 242 12.09 -4.03 -6.86
N LEU A 243 13.14 -4.55 -7.52
CA LEU A 243 13.05 -5.28 -8.80
C LEU A 243 13.14 -6.80 -8.63
N LEU A 244 13.31 -7.30 -7.41
CA LEU A 244 13.26 -8.74 -7.13
C LEU A 244 11.86 -9.30 -7.41
N ASP A 245 11.76 -10.62 -7.58
CA ASP A 245 10.47 -11.26 -7.67
C ASP A 245 9.69 -11.09 -6.36
N ALA A 246 8.38 -10.85 -6.44
CA ALA A 246 7.54 -10.62 -5.24
C ALA A 246 7.48 -11.81 -4.25
N GLY A 247 8.03 -12.96 -4.64
CA GLY A 247 8.19 -14.15 -3.80
C GLY A 247 9.54 -14.24 -3.08
N ASP A 248 10.51 -13.38 -3.41
CA ASP A 248 11.83 -13.33 -2.78
C ASP A 248 11.74 -12.72 -1.38
N GLU A 249 12.48 -13.28 -0.43
CA GLU A 249 12.50 -12.81 0.97
C GLU A 249 13.16 -11.43 1.12
N HIS A 250 14.01 -11.04 0.18
CA HIS A 250 14.68 -9.74 0.14
C HIS A 250 13.92 -8.71 -0.72
N HIS A 251 12.83 -9.12 -1.37
CA HIS A 251 11.98 -8.19 -2.12
C HIS A 251 11.36 -7.17 -1.16
N MET A 252 11.50 -5.90 -1.50
CA MET A 252 10.91 -4.80 -0.76
C MET A 252 9.88 -4.09 -1.63
N PRO A 253 8.68 -3.76 -1.11
CA PRO A 253 8.14 -4.12 0.20
C PRO A 253 7.92 -5.64 0.38
N PRO A 254 7.96 -6.17 1.61
CA PRO A 254 7.82 -7.60 1.86
C PRO A 254 6.43 -8.12 1.47
N LYS A 255 6.33 -9.43 1.27
CA LYS A 255 5.09 -10.11 0.89
C LYS A 255 3.91 -9.71 1.78
N GLY A 256 2.80 -9.31 1.15
CA GLY A 256 1.59 -8.82 1.84
C GLY A 256 1.53 -7.31 2.03
N LYS A 257 2.57 -6.55 1.64
CA LYS A 257 2.53 -5.09 1.52
C LYS A 257 2.31 -4.67 0.06
N THR A 258 1.78 -3.47 -0.14
CA THR A 258 1.51 -2.92 -1.48
C THR A 258 2.84 -2.58 -2.15
N PRO A 259 3.20 -3.22 -3.28
CA PRO A 259 4.43 -2.89 -4.00
C PRO A 259 4.36 -1.49 -4.61
N LEU A 260 5.53 -0.98 -5.01
CA LEU A 260 5.60 0.21 -5.84
C LEU A 260 5.07 -0.12 -7.24
N THR A 261 4.45 0.86 -7.89
CA THR A 261 4.13 0.76 -9.32
C THR A 261 5.38 0.96 -10.16
N GLU A 262 5.34 0.56 -11.43
CA GLU A 262 6.47 0.75 -12.35
C GLU A 262 6.82 2.24 -12.53
N ASP A 263 5.83 3.13 -12.53
CA ASP A 263 6.05 4.57 -12.61
C ASP A 263 6.73 5.12 -11.33
N GLU A 264 6.33 4.61 -10.15
CA GLU A 264 6.96 4.96 -8.86
C GLU A 264 8.42 4.48 -8.82
N ILE A 265 8.71 3.27 -9.33
CA ILE A 265 10.07 2.75 -9.45
C ILE A 265 10.88 3.60 -10.45
N ALA A 266 10.29 4.00 -11.57
CA ALA A 266 10.93 4.84 -12.58
C ALA A 266 11.29 6.24 -12.01
N LEU A 267 10.42 6.83 -11.19
CA LEU A 267 10.70 8.07 -10.49
C LEU A 267 11.91 7.93 -9.56
N VAL A 268 11.93 6.87 -8.73
CA VAL A 268 13.03 6.60 -7.81
C VAL A 268 14.33 6.37 -8.59
N HIS A 269 14.27 5.61 -9.67
CA HIS A 269 15.41 5.40 -10.57
C HIS A 269 15.96 6.70 -11.12
N TRP A 270 15.09 7.56 -11.67
CA TRP A 270 15.49 8.84 -12.24
C TRP A 270 16.13 9.78 -11.21
N TRP A 271 15.58 9.83 -10.00
CA TRP A 271 16.16 10.59 -8.90
C TRP A 271 17.58 10.11 -8.55
N ILE A 272 17.77 8.80 -8.37
CA ILE A 272 19.09 8.22 -8.06
C ILE A 272 20.07 8.45 -9.21
N GLN A 273 19.66 8.14 -10.44
CA GLN A 273 20.50 8.25 -11.63
C GLN A 273 20.93 9.70 -11.89
N SER A 274 20.12 10.66 -11.46
CA SER A 274 20.43 12.10 -11.53
C SER A 274 21.27 12.61 -10.35
N GLY A 275 21.81 11.71 -9.54
CA GLY A 275 22.71 12.02 -8.43
C GLY A 275 22.03 12.12 -7.06
N ALA A 276 20.80 11.61 -6.90
CA ALA A 276 20.09 11.55 -5.63
C ALA A 276 20.03 12.88 -4.84
N GLY A 277 19.87 14.00 -5.56
CA GLY A 277 19.84 15.35 -4.95
C GLY A 277 18.51 15.63 -4.25
N PHE A 278 18.57 16.31 -3.10
CA PHE A 278 17.39 16.63 -2.29
C PHE A 278 16.74 17.98 -2.61
N ASP A 279 17.45 18.85 -3.34
CA ASP A 279 17.09 20.23 -3.67
C ASP A 279 16.86 20.47 -5.16
N LYS A 280 17.16 19.49 -6.02
CA LYS A 280 17.04 19.60 -7.47
C LYS A 280 15.59 19.74 -7.92
N LYS A 281 15.33 20.71 -8.79
CA LYS A 281 14.03 20.90 -9.44
C LYS A 281 13.90 20.05 -10.70
N VAL A 282 12.66 19.71 -11.08
CA VAL A 282 12.37 18.97 -12.32
C VAL A 282 13.00 19.63 -13.55
N ALA A 283 12.96 20.97 -13.66
CA ALA A 283 13.57 21.71 -14.77
C ALA A 283 15.09 21.52 -14.88
N GLN A 284 15.77 21.17 -13.79
CA GLN A 284 17.22 21.00 -13.71
C GLN A 284 17.66 19.55 -13.94
N MET A 285 16.70 18.64 -14.13
CA MET A 285 16.95 17.22 -14.21
C MET A 285 17.00 16.74 -15.67
N PRO A 286 17.72 15.64 -15.96
CA PRO A 286 17.73 15.03 -17.29
C PRO A 286 16.32 14.67 -17.74
N LYS A 287 15.97 14.97 -18.99
CA LYS A 287 14.66 14.58 -19.53
C LYS A 287 14.66 13.08 -19.82
N GLU A 288 13.88 12.32 -19.06
CA GLU A 288 13.74 10.87 -19.24
C GLU A 288 12.31 10.52 -19.65
N ASP A 289 12.15 9.82 -20.79
CA ASP A 289 10.83 9.56 -21.39
C ASP A 289 9.91 8.76 -20.46
N LYS A 290 10.47 7.86 -19.66
CA LYS A 290 9.73 7.00 -18.71
C LYS A 290 9.14 7.77 -17.51
N VAL A 291 9.70 8.94 -17.18
CA VAL A 291 9.22 9.76 -16.05
C VAL A 291 8.27 10.87 -16.52
N LYS A 292 8.20 11.14 -17.83
CA LYS A 292 7.25 12.13 -18.38
C LYS A 292 5.80 11.75 -18.11
N SER A 293 5.44 10.48 -18.25
CA SER A 293 4.10 9.95 -17.96
C SER A 293 3.70 10.18 -16.50
N TYR A 294 4.65 9.95 -15.59
CA TYR A 294 4.47 10.15 -14.14
C TYR A 294 4.43 11.62 -13.73
N LEU A 295 5.33 12.46 -14.27
CA LEU A 295 5.29 13.91 -14.02
C LEU A 295 3.99 14.53 -14.56
N ALA A 296 3.47 14.03 -15.67
CA ALA A 296 2.18 14.42 -16.22
C ALA A 296 0.99 13.95 -15.37
N SER A 297 1.12 12.86 -14.59
CA SER A 297 0.06 12.41 -13.69
C SER A 297 0.04 13.18 -12.36
N ILE A 298 1.18 13.69 -11.88
CA ILE A 298 1.28 14.46 -10.63
C ILE A 298 1.02 15.97 -10.82
N GLY A 299 1.45 16.56 -11.94
CA GLY A 299 1.21 17.99 -12.24
C GLY A 299 -0.27 18.38 -12.30
N SER A 300 -1.17 17.40 -12.31
CA SER A 300 -2.63 17.57 -12.36
C SER A 300 -3.32 17.56 -10.98
N GLY A 301 -2.56 17.50 -9.88
CA GLY A 301 -3.10 17.36 -8.52
C GLY A 301 -3.50 15.92 -8.23
N GLY A 302 -2.77 15.26 -7.33
CA GLY A 302 -2.84 13.81 -7.13
C GLY A 302 -4.13 13.28 -6.51
N GLY A 303 -5.13 13.09 -7.36
CA GLY A 303 -5.81 11.80 -7.41
C GLY A 303 -5.03 10.86 -8.32
N SER A 304 -5.29 9.56 -8.22
CA SER A 304 -5.09 8.64 -9.34
C SER A 304 -5.93 9.16 -10.53
N SER A 305 -5.38 10.13 -11.23
CA SER A 305 -6.01 10.93 -12.28
C SER A 305 -5.14 10.79 -13.50
N THR A 306 -5.45 9.78 -14.30
CA THR A 306 -5.08 9.73 -15.71
C THR A 306 -5.62 10.99 -16.40
N SER A 307 -4.82 12.04 -16.49
CA SER A 307 -5.01 13.15 -17.44
C SER A 307 -3.81 14.13 -17.41
N GLY A 308 -3.00 14.10 -18.47
CA GLY A 308 -2.42 15.31 -19.05
C GLY A 308 -3.46 16.06 -19.90
N PRO A 309 -3.11 17.24 -20.46
CA PRO A 309 -3.99 18.39 -20.60
C PRO A 309 -5.01 18.21 -21.73
N THR A 310 -6.24 17.98 -21.35
CA THR A 310 -7.51 18.31 -22.03
C THR A 310 -8.55 17.49 -21.28
N GLU A 311 -9.53 18.14 -20.64
CA GLU A 311 -10.77 17.46 -20.26
C GLU A 311 -11.20 16.61 -21.46
N SER A 312 -11.31 15.28 -21.26
CA SER A 312 -11.75 14.39 -22.33
C SER A 312 -13.05 14.94 -22.91
N ALA A 313 -13.16 14.96 -24.25
CA ALA A 313 -14.29 15.58 -24.93
C ALA A 313 -15.65 14.98 -24.48
N VAL A 314 -15.62 13.75 -23.93
CA VAL A 314 -16.79 13.08 -23.37
C VAL A 314 -17.44 13.84 -22.22
N PHE A 315 -16.67 14.58 -21.41
CA PHE A 315 -17.21 15.31 -20.26
C PHE A 315 -18.00 16.57 -20.66
N LYS A 316 -18.08 16.88 -21.96
CA LYS A 316 -19.00 17.88 -22.52
C LYS A 316 -20.39 17.31 -22.79
N GLU A 317 -20.52 15.98 -22.86
CA GLU A 317 -21.79 15.31 -23.04
C GLU A 317 -22.64 15.38 -21.77
N LYS A 318 -23.96 15.47 -21.94
CA LYS A 318 -24.90 15.40 -20.83
C LYS A 318 -25.53 14.01 -20.80
N VAL A 319 -25.38 13.33 -19.68
CA VAL A 319 -25.93 12.00 -19.45
C VAL A 319 -26.92 12.05 -18.29
N SER A 320 -28.01 11.29 -18.38
CA SER A 320 -28.97 11.15 -17.29
C SER A 320 -28.44 10.23 -16.18
N ALA A 321 -28.97 10.40 -14.96
CA ALA A 321 -28.64 9.52 -13.84
C ALA A 321 -28.94 8.05 -14.18
N ALA A 322 -28.01 7.15 -13.84
CA ALA A 322 -28.24 5.71 -13.92
C ALA A 322 -29.30 5.27 -12.91
N SER A 323 -30.09 4.25 -13.27
CA SER A 323 -30.98 3.57 -12.32
C SER A 323 -30.17 2.86 -11.25
N GLU A 324 -30.56 3.02 -9.98
CA GLU A 324 -29.97 2.29 -8.86
C GLU A 324 -30.02 0.77 -9.06
N GLN A 325 -31.05 0.26 -9.75
CA GLN A 325 -31.18 -1.16 -10.05
C GLN A 325 -30.09 -1.65 -11.02
N GLU A 326 -29.71 -0.84 -12.01
CA GLU A 326 -28.66 -1.21 -12.96
C GLU A 326 -27.28 -1.16 -12.30
N ILE A 327 -27.02 -0.19 -11.43
CA ILE A 327 -25.81 -0.15 -10.61
C ILE A 327 -25.75 -1.38 -9.72
N LYS A 328 -26.86 -1.72 -9.06
CA LYS A 328 -26.93 -2.85 -8.12
C LYS A 328 -26.60 -4.19 -8.79
N LYS A 329 -27.03 -4.41 -10.03
CA LYS A 329 -26.70 -5.64 -10.79
C LYS A 329 -25.19 -5.85 -10.93
N LEU A 330 -24.41 -4.78 -11.09
CA LEU A 330 -22.95 -4.88 -11.18
C LEU A 330 -22.31 -5.03 -9.79
N THR A 331 -22.80 -4.29 -8.78
CA THR A 331 -22.24 -4.38 -7.42
C THR A 331 -22.51 -5.74 -6.76
N ASP A 332 -23.64 -6.39 -7.07
CA ASP A 332 -23.95 -7.75 -6.62
C ASP A 332 -22.94 -8.80 -7.17
N LEU A 333 -22.18 -8.45 -8.21
CA LEU A 333 -21.08 -9.24 -8.77
C LEU A 333 -19.71 -8.84 -8.21
N ASN A 334 -19.66 -8.08 -7.12
CA ASN A 334 -18.45 -7.50 -6.52
C ASN A 334 -17.73 -6.46 -7.41
N ALA A 335 -18.42 -5.87 -8.38
CA ALA A 335 -17.89 -4.72 -9.11
C ALA A 335 -18.07 -3.45 -8.27
N LEU A 336 -17.06 -2.58 -8.25
CA LEU A 336 -17.15 -1.26 -7.64
C LEU A 336 -17.60 -0.25 -8.69
N VAL A 337 -18.75 0.39 -8.48
CA VAL A 337 -19.29 1.42 -9.37
C VAL A 337 -19.32 2.76 -8.64
N MET A 338 -18.66 3.78 -9.19
CA MET A 338 -18.49 5.09 -8.54
C MET A 338 -18.72 6.24 -9.51
N PRO A 339 -19.24 7.39 -9.06
CA PRO A 339 -19.31 8.59 -9.88
C PRO A 339 -17.92 9.16 -10.16
N VAL A 340 -17.71 9.65 -11.39
CA VAL A 340 -16.42 10.24 -11.81
C VAL A 340 -16.32 11.73 -11.44
N ALA A 341 -17.44 12.44 -11.35
CA ALA A 341 -17.50 13.85 -10.95
C ALA A 341 -18.80 14.17 -10.21
N LYS A 342 -18.78 15.15 -9.29
CA LYS A 342 -19.93 15.51 -8.44
C LYS A 342 -21.12 16.10 -9.22
N GLU A 343 -20.88 16.70 -10.38
CA GLU A 343 -21.91 17.41 -11.16
C GLU A 343 -22.28 16.71 -12.48
N GLN A 344 -21.71 15.53 -12.75
CA GLN A 344 -21.97 14.76 -13.96
C GLN A 344 -22.37 13.32 -13.61
N HIS A 345 -23.31 12.75 -14.37
CA HIS A 345 -23.82 11.40 -14.12
C HIS A 345 -22.94 10.28 -14.73
N PHE A 346 -21.67 10.55 -14.98
CA PHE A 346 -20.71 9.56 -15.46
C PHE A 346 -20.23 8.65 -14.34
N LEU A 347 -19.98 7.38 -14.71
CA LEU A 347 -19.60 6.32 -13.81
C LEU A 347 -18.29 5.64 -14.23
N GLU A 348 -17.47 5.30 -13.25
CA GLU A 348 -16.43 4.27 -13.34
C GLU A 348 -17.01 2.94 -12.85
N ALA A 349 -16.75 1.85 -13.56
CA ALA A 349 -16.97 0.49 -13.06
C ALA A 349 -15.66 -0.30 -13.02
N ASN A 350 -15.35 -0.86 -11.85
CA ASN A 350 -14.12 -1.59 -11.58
C ASN A 350 -14.39 -3.02 -11.13
N PHE A 351 -13.91 -3.99 -11.91
CA PHE A 351 -14.13 -5.43 -11.74
C PHE A 351 -12.92 -6.17 -11.16
N ILE A 352 -11.94 -5.48 -10.55
CA ILE A 352 -10.75 -6.11 -9.98
C ILE A 352 -11.06 -7.19 -8.92
N ASN A 353 -12.17 -7.02 -8.19
CA ASN A 353 -12.66 -7.99 -7.20
C ASN A 353 -13.67 -8.99 -7.78
N ALA A 354 -14.05 -8.82 -9.04
CA ALA A 354 -15.07 -9.60 -9.75
C ALA A 354 -14.42 -10.58 -10.76
N LYS A 355 -13.45 -11.38 -10.32
CA LYS A 355 -12.70 -12.33 -11.18
C LYS A 355 -13.59 -13.30 -11.97
N GLY A 356 -14.78 -13.61 -11.43
CA GLY A 356 -15.78 -14.47 -12.08
C GLY A 356 -16.64 -13.77 -13.14
N PHE A 357 -16.38 -12.50 -13.46
CA PHE A 357 -17.04 -11.80 -14.56
C PHE A 357 -16.59 -12.38 -15.90
N ASP A 358 -17.53 -12.77 -16.75
CA ASP A 358 -17.32 -13.47 -18.02
C ASP A 358 -18.29 -12.97 -19.09
N ASP A 359 -18.18 -13.50 -20.32
CA ASP A 359 -19.01 -13.11 -21.46
C ASP A 359 -20.51 -13.22 -21.20
N SER A 360 -20.95 -14.15 -20.35
CA SER A 360 -22.37 -14.33 -20.04
C SER A 360 -22.95 -13.18 -19.21
N LYS A 361 -22.10 -12.46 -18.48
CA LYS A 361 -22.46 -11.33 -17.61
C LYS A 361 -22.21 -9.98 -18.28
N ALA A 362 -21.43 -9.94 -19.37
CA ALA A 362 -21.15 -8.72 -20.14
C ALA A 362 -22.41 -7.92 -20.57
N PRO A 363 -23.55 -8.55 -20.92
CA PRO A 363 -24.77 -7.80 -21.27
C PRO A 363 -25.31 -6.90 -20.14
N LEU A 364 -24.94 -7.15 -18.89
CA LEU A 364 -25.31 -6.28 -17.76
C LEU A 364 -24.70 -4.87 -17.87
N LEU A 365 -23.60 -4.70 -18.61
CA LEU A 365 -23.00 -3.39 -18.87
C LEU A 365 -23.93 -2.49 -19.69
N GLY A 366 -24.80 -3.09 -20.52
CA GLY A 366 -25.71 -2.35 -21.41
C GLY A 366 -26.69 -1.44 -20.67
N GLY A 367 -27.04 -1.79 -19.43
CA GLY A 367 -27.90 -0.97 -18.55
C GLY A 367 -27.28 0.39 -18.17
N LEU A 368 -25.97 0.54 -18.33
CA LEU A 368 -25.20 1.76 -18.04
C LEU A 368 -24.47 2.29 -19.28
N SER A 369 -25.00 2.00 -20.48
CA SER A 369 -24.33 2.29 -21.76
C SER A 369 -24.07 3.76 -22.04
N GLU A 370 -24.80 4.68 -21.40
CA GLU A 370 -24.58 6.11 -21.52
C GLU A 370 -23.68 6.65 -20.38
N GLN A 371 -23.71 6.02 -19.21
CA GLN A 371 -23.05 6.52 -18.00
C GLN A 371 -21.61 6.01 -17.86
N LEU A 372 -21.29 4.81 -18.33
CA LEU A 372 -19.94 4.26 -18.19
C LEU A 372 -18.93 5.03 -19.04
N VAL A 373 -18.06 5.78 -18.37
CA VAL A 373 -16.95 6.50 -19.00
C VAL A 373 -15.63 5.77 -18.80
N TRP A 374 -15.44 5.14 -17.65
CA TRP A 374 -14.23 4.36 -17.32
C TRP A 374 -14.61 2.94 -16.94
N LEU A 375 -13.97 1.95 -17.55
CA LEU A 375 -14.29 0.54 -17.36
C LEU A 375 -13.01 -0.27 -17.12
N LYS A 376 -12.93 -0.90 -15.96
CA LYS A 376 -11.82 -1.77 -15.58
C LYS A 376 -12.24 -3.23 -15.52
N LEU A 377 -11.88 -3.98 -16.55
CA LEU A 377 -12.18 -5.40 -16.70
C LEU A 377 -10.93 -6.29 -16.64
N GLY A 378 -9.78 -5.73 -16.26
CA GLY A 378 -8.55 -6.50 -16.12
C GLY A 378 -8.70 -7.69 -15.17
N ARG A 379 -8.05 -8.81 -15.50
CA ARG A 379 -8.06 -10.07 -14.73
C ARG A 379 -9.44 -10.70 -14.56
N THR A 380 -10.36 -10.45 -15.48
CA THR A 380 -11.66 -11.14 -15.59
C THR A 380 -11.62 -12.24 -16.65
N ASN A 381 -12.67 -13.07 -16.72
CA ASN A 381 -12.78 -14.20 -17.65
C ASN A 381 -13.45 -13.83 -18.99
N ILE A 382 -13.37 -12.56 -19.41
CA ILE A 382 -13.96 -12.11 -20.67
C ILE A 382 -13.12 -12.51 -21.89
N SER A 383 -13.81 -12.67 -23.02
CA SER A 383 -13.25 -12.94 -24.35
C SER A 383 -13.81 -11.95 -25.37
N ASP A 384 -13.47 -12.15 -26.65
CA ASP A 384 -13.94 -11.31 -27.76
C ASP A 384 -15.47 -11.19 -27.84
N LYS A 385 -16.23 -12.12 -27.25
CA LYS A 385 -17.70 -12.05 -27.19
C LYS A 385 -18.20 -10.87 -26.33
N ALA A 386 -17.54 -10.58 -25.21
CA ALA A 386 -17.91 -9.43 -24.37
C ALA A 386 -17.72 -8.09 -25.08
N MET A 387 -16.87 -8.04 -26.12
CA MET A 387 -16.56 -6.81 -26.84
C MET A 387 -17.75 -6.27 -27.63
N ASP A 388 -18.73 -7.10 -27.98
CA ASP A 388 -19.98 -6.66 -28.61
C ASP A 388 -20.83 -5.81 -27.65
N GLU A 389 -20.74 -6.05 -26.33
CA GLU A 389 -21.42 -5.25 -25.31
C GLU A 389 -20.61 -4.00 -24.94
N ILE A 390 -19.28 -4.13 -24.86
CA ILE A 390 -18.38 -3.00 -24.59
C ILE A 390 -18.44 -1.95 -25.71
N ALA A 391 -18.56 -2.39 -26.97
CA ALA A 391 -18.71 -1.49 -28.12
C ALA A 391 -20.01 -0.66 -28.09
N ARG A 392 -21.00 -1.02 -27.25
CA ARG A 392 -22.25 -0.27 -27.08
C ARG A 392 -22.14 0.86 -26.05
N LEU A 393 -21.04 0.93 -25.30
CA LEU A 393 -20.80 1.96 -24.29
C LEU A 393 -20.42 3.28 -24.99
N LYS A 394 -21.42 4.14 -25.18
CA LYS A 394 -21.34 5.32 -26.07
C LYS A 394 -20.26 6.31 -25.64
N ASN A 395 -20.05 6.42 -24.34
CA ASN A 395 -19.21 7.43 -23.71
C ASN A 395 -17.93 6.84 -23.10
N LEU A 396 -17.56 5.61 -23.46
CA LEU A 396 -16.38 5.00 -22.86
C LEU A 396 -15.10 5.68 -23.36
N SER A 397 -14.33 6.20 -22.41
CA SER A 397 -13.07 6.92 -22.64
C SER A 397 -11.84 6.15 -22.17
N LYS A 398 -11.97 5.35 -21.12
CA LYS A 398 -10.88 4.52 -20.59
C LYS A 398 -11.31 3.08 -20.45
N LEU A 399 -10.56 2.17 -21.09
CA LEU A 399 -10.84 0.75 -21.09
C LEU A 399 -9.61 -0.05 -20.67
N HIS A 400 -9.73 -0.81 -19.59
CA HIS A 400 -8.68 -1.72 -19.10
C HIS A 400 -9.09 -3.17 -19.36
N LEU A 401 -8.26 -3.91 -20.10
CA LEU A 401 -8.49 -5.30 -20.53
C LEU A 401 -7.31 -6.21 -20.19
N GLU A 402 -6.40 -5.78 -19.30
CA GLU A 402 -5.20 -6.55 -19.00
C GLU A 402 -5.48 -7.95 -18.46
N HIS A 403 -4.67 -8.95 -18.85
CA HIS A 403 -4.85 -10.36 -18.48
C HIS A 403 -6.24 -10.92 -18.80
N THR A 404 -6.74 -10.69 -20.01
CA THR A 404 -8.03 -11.23 -20.49
C THR A 404 -7.86 -12.03 -21.78
N GLY A 405 -8.93 -12.70 -22.22
CA GLY A 405 -8.93 -13.52 -23.44
C GLY A 405 -9.00 -12.73 -24.75
N ILE A 406 -8.88 -11.41 -24.72
CA ILE A 406 -9.09 -10.52 -25.88
C ILE A 406 -8.02 -10.72 -26.96
N SER A 407 -8.47 -10.74 -28.22
CA SER A 407 -7.67 -10.85 -29.44
C SER A 407 -7.97 -9.73 -30.43
N ASP A 408 -7.31 -9.75 -31.59
CA ASP A 408 -7.55 -8.81 -32.69
C ASP A 408 -9.03 -8.75 -33.12
N ALA A 409 -9.75 -9.87 -33.01
CA ALA A 409 -11.17 -9.94 -33.36
C ALA A 409 -12.04 -9.12 -32.39
N GLY A 410 -11.70 -9.11 -31.10
CA GLY A 410 -12.35 -8.28 -30.10
C GLY A 410 -12.04 -6.80 -30.29
N ILE A 411 -10.79 -6.46 -30.59
CA ILE A 411 -10.37 -5.07 -30.85
C ILE A 411 -11.06 -4.48 -32.08
N ALA A 412 -11.29 -5.27 -33.13
CA ALA A 412 -12.01 -4.83 -34.34
C ALA A 412 -13.44 -4.32 -34.06
N LYS A 413 -14.04 -4.73 -32.93
CA LYS A 413 -15.38 -4.28 -32.50
C LYS A 413 -15.40 -2.84 -32.01
N LEU A 414 -14.27 -2.32 -31.55
CA LEU A 414 -14.17 -0.98 -30.94
C LEU A 414 -14.10 0.16 -31.96
N LYS A 415 -14.09 -0.14 -33.26
CA LYS A 415 -13.81 0.81 -34.37
C LYS A 415 -14.65 2.10 -34.39
N ASP A 416 -15.82 2.10 -33.75
CA ASP A 416 -16.78 3.21 -33.75
C ASP A 416 -16.77 4.02 -32.43
N MET A 417 -15.87 3.70 -31.49
CA MET A 417 -15.80 4.33 -30.16
C MET A 417 -15.11 5.69 -30.19
N LYS A 418 -15.90 6.74 -30.41
CA LYS A 418 -15.44 8.12 -30.63
C LYS A 418 -14.67 8.76 -29.47
N TYR A 419 -14.94 8.31 -28.23
CA TYR A 419 -14.39 8.90 -27.02
C TYR A 419 -13.25 8.08 -26.40
N LEU A 420 -12.89 6.93 -26.98
CA LEU A 420 -11.87 6.06 -26.41
C LEU A 420 -10.49 6.70 -26.53
N GLU A 421 -9.93 7.13 -25.40
CA GLU A 421 -8.65 7.83 -25.31
C GLU A 421 -7.56 6.94 -24.71
N TYR A 422 -7.94 5.97 -23.88
CA TYR A 422 -7.04 5.06 -23.19
C TYR A 422 -7.50 3.62 -23.37
N ILE A 423 -6.56 2.75 -23.75
CA ILE A 423 -6.78 1.30 -23.72
C ILE A 423 -5.56 0.57 -23.14
N ASN A 424 -5.80 -0.33 -22.20
CA ASN A 424 -4.78 -1.22 -21.66
C ASN A 424 -5.00 -2.66 -22.15
N LEU A 425 -4.04 -3.17 -22.91
CA LEU A 425 -4.04 -4.50 -23.52
C LEU A 425 -2.94 -5.39 -22.96
N PHE A 426 -2.37 -5.04 -21.80
CA PHE A 426 -1.27 -5.80 -21.18
C PHE A 426 -1.62 -7.29 -21.05
N ASP A 427 -0.72 -8.16 -21.49
CA ASP A 427 -0.89 -9.63 -21.44
C ASP A 427 -2.23 -10.11 -22.05
N THR A 428 -2.52 -9.61 -23.27
CA THR A 428 -3.62 -10.09 -24.12
C THR A 428 -3.08 -10.75 -25.39
N ARG A 429 -3.97 -11.32 -26.22
CA ARG A 429 -3.59 -12.04 -27.45
C ARG A 429 -3.53 -11.12 -28.67
N VAL A 430 -3.54 -9.81 -28.47
CA VAL A 430 -3.53 -8.79 -29.54
C VAL A 430 -2.19 -8.79 -30.28
N THR A 431 -2.26 -8.60 -31.60
CA THR A 431 -1.13 -8.51 -32.53
C THR A 431 -1.14 -7.18 -33.29
N ASP A 432 -0.22 -7.01 -34.23
CA ASP A 432 -0.22 -5.86 -35.16
C ASP A 432 -1.53 -5.70 -35.94
N ALA A 433 -2.29 -6.79 -36.14
CA ALA A 433 -3.60 -6.73 -36.79
C ALA A 433 -4.62 -5.97 -35.95
N GLY A 434 -4.67 -6.18 -34.63
CA GLY A 434 -5.52 -5.41 -33.72
C GLY A 434 -5.07 -3.95 -33.63
N ILE A 435 -3.77 -3.68 -33.71
CA ILE A 435 -3.24 -2.31 -33.73
C ILE A 435 -3.69 -1.55 -34.99
N LYS A 436 -3.75 -2.22 -36.14
CA LYS A 436 -4.30 -1.65 -37.37
C LYS A 436 -5.77 -1.23 -37.20
N GLU A 437 -6.55 -1.96 -36.40
CA GLU A 437 -7.92 -1.59 -36.05
C GLU A 437 -7.96 -0.40 -35.10
N LEU A 438 -7.13 -0.38 -34.04
CA LEU A 438 -7.00 0.76 -33.12
C LEU A 438 -6.56 2.04 -33.83
N ALA A 439 -5.75 1.95 -34.88
CA ALA A 439 -5.31 3.11 -35.68
C ALA A 439 -6.48 3.89 -36.32
N LYS A 440 -7.69 3.31 -36.38
CA LYS A 440 -8.92 3.99 -36.83
C LYS A 440 -9.49 4.92 -35.75
N LEU A 441 -9.20 4.68 -34.47
CA LEU A 441 -9.67 5.46 -33.33
C LEU A 441 -8.78 6.66 -33.07
N LYS A 442 -9.02 7.75 -33.80
CA LYS A 442 -8.21 8.98 -33.74
C LYS A 442 -8.25 9.70 -32.40
N SER A 443 -9.14 9.31 -31.49
CA SER A 443 -9.21 9.80 -30.11
C SER A 443 -8.13 9.20 -29.19
N LEU A 444 -7.49 8.09 -29.57
CA LEU A 444 -6.53 7.41 -28.70
C LEU A 444 -5.34 8.32 -28.37
N LYS A 445 -5.11 8.48 -27.07
CA LYS A 445 -3.97 9.21 -26.50
C LYS A 445 -2.94 8.25 -25.90
N LYS A 446 -3.37 7.14 -25.30
CA LYS A 446 -2.48 6.18 -24.65
C LYS A 446 -2.91 4.73 -24.88
N VAL A 447 -1.95 3.88 -25.27
CA VAL A 447 -2.16 2.45 -25.54
C VAL A 447 -1.06 1.64 -24.84
N TYR A 448 -1.45 0.73 -23.95
CA TYR A 448 -0.51 -0.24 -23.35
C TYR A 448 -0.58 -1.56 -24.11
N VAL A 449 0.56 -2.06 -24.57
CA VAL A 449 0.69 -3.29 -25.36
C VAL A 449 1.76 -4.22 -24.82
N TRP A 450 2.23 -4.00 -23.59
CA TRP A 450 3.23 -4.87 -22.98
C TRP A 450 2.75 -6.33 -22.86
N GLN A 451 3.66 -7.29 -23.00
CA GLN A 451 3.36 -8.74 -23.02
C GLN A 451 2.29 -9.17 -24.04
N THR A 452 1.99 -8.36 -25.06
CA THR A 452 1.20 -8.79 -26.22
C THR A 452 2.10 -9.33 -27.34
N LYS A 453 1.49 -9.69 -28.47
CA LYS A 453 2.21 -10.05 -29.71
C LYS A 453 2.39 -8.86 -30.66
N VAL A 454 2.15 -7.63 -30.19
CA VAL A 454 2.38 -6.41 -30.95
C VAL A 454 3.89 -6.21 -31.12
N THR A 455 4.30 -5.98 -32.35
CA THR A 455 5.70 -5.76 -32.69
C THR A 455 6.01 -4.26 -32.74
N ARG A 456 7.30 -3.92 -32.84
CA ARG A 456 7.74 -2.55 -33.12
C ARG A 456 7.09 -1.99 -34.39
N TYR A 457 6.82 -2.81 -35.40
CA TYR A 457 6.16 -2.37 -36.62
C TYR A 457 4.73 -1.90 -36.34
N GLY A 458 3.95 -2.65 -35.54
CA GLY A 458 2.62 -2.24 -35.10
C GLY A 458 2.64 -0.92 -34.33
N ILE A 459 3.60 -0.76 -33.41
CA ILE A 459 3.76 0.47 -32.61
C ILE A 459 4.03 1.68 -33.52
N GLU A 460 4.99 1.57 -34.45
CA GLU A 460 5.31 2.66 -35.38
C GLU A 460 4.15 2.97 -36.33
N MET A 461 3.41 1.94 -36.77
CA MET A 461 2.19 2.12 -37.56
C MET A 461 1.15 2.95 -36.80
N LEU A 462 0.93 2.64 -35.52
CA LEU A 462 -0.03 3.36 -34.67
C LEU A 462 0.39 4.82 -34.46
N LYS A 463 1.66 5.06 -34.13
CA LYS A 463 2.23 6.41 -33.96
C LYS A 463 2.13 7.24 -35.23
N LYS A 464 2.34 6.62 -36.39
CA LYS A 464 2.17 7.28 -37.70
C LYS A 464 0.71 7.60 -37.98
N ALA A 465 -0.21 6.70 -37.63
CA ALA A 465 -1.64 6.87 -37.88
C ALA A 465 -2.30 7.87 -36.93
N ILE A 466 -1.77 8.02 -35.71
CA ILE A 466 -2.28 8.91 -34.67
C ILE A 466 -1.08 9.69 -34.09
N PRO A 467 -0.73 10.84 -34.69
CA PRO A 467 0.39 11.65 -34.19
C PRO A 467 0.17 12.07 -32.73
N GLY A 468 1.16 11.80 -31.88
CA GLY A 468 1.11 12.14 -30.45
C GLY A 468 0.54 11.05 -29.54
N VAL A 469 0.11 9.89 -30.08
CA VAL A 469 -0.28 8.75 -29.25
C VAL A 469 0.92 8.19 -28.48
N GLU A 470 0.76 8.04 -27.17
CA GLU A 470 1.71 7.36 -26.30
C GLU A 470 1.46 5.85 -26.39
N VAL A 471 2.49 5.08 -26.72
CA VAL A 471 2.41 3.62 -26.78
C VAL A 471 3.44 3.06 -25.83
N ASP A 472 2.95 2.36 -24.80
CA ASP A 472 3.75 1.72 -23.77
C ASP A 472 3.85 0.22 -24.08
N SER A 473 5.05 -0.23 -24.40
CA SER A 473 5.38 -1.64 -24.67
C SER A 473 6.16 -2.30 -23.52
N GLY A 474 6.18 -1.67 -22.35
CA GLY A 474 6.93 -2.09 -21.17
C GLY A 474 8.44 -1.88 -21.30
N TRP A 475 9.19 -2.37 -20.32
CA TRP A 475 10.66 -2.31 -20.34
C TRP A 475 11.23 -3.33 -21.35
N GLU A 476 11.94 -2.85 -22.37
CA GLU A 476 12.60 -3.69 -23.38
C GLU A 476 13.55 -4.72 -22.72
N MET A 477 13.15 -5.99 -22.69
CA MET A 477 14.08 -7.11 -22.88
C MET A 477 13.77 -7.72 -24.25
N LYS A 478 14.66 -7.44 -25.21
CA LYS A 478 14.77 -8.02 -26.56
C LYS A 478 13.43 -8.42 -27.21
N VAL A 479 12.92 -7.52 -28.04
CA VAL A 479 11.91 -7.83 -29.07
C VAL A 479 12.36 -9.08 -29.85
N PRO A 480 11.56 -10.16 -29.91
CA PRO A 480 11.85 -11.29 -30.80
C PRO A 480 11.87 -10.80 -32.25
N VAL A 481 13.00 -11.00 -32.92
CA VAL A 481 13.12 -10.69 -34.35
C VAL A 481 12.41 -11.80 -35.14
N PRO A 482 11.63 -11.48 -36.20
CA PRO A 482 11.08 -12.50 -37.08
C PRO A 482 12.20 -13.38 -37.66
N ALA A 483 11.95 -14.70 -37.71
CA ALA A 483 12.90 -15.73 -38.13
C ALA A 483 13.58 -15.46 -39.50
N ASP A 484 12.95 -14.67 -40.37
CA ASP A 484 13.45 -14.35 -41.71
C ASP A 484 14.59 -13.31 -41.76
N SER A 485 14.87 -12.62 -40.66
CA SER A 485 15.93 -11.60 -40.63
C SER A 485 17.34 -12.19 -40.45
N ALA A 486 17.47 -13.37 -39.85
CA ALA A 486 18.76 -14.02 -39.61
C ALA A 486 19.45 -14.51 -40.90
N GLN A 487 18.69 -14.75 -41.97
CA GLN A 487 19.29 -15.17 -43.25
C GLN A 487 19.90 -13.99 -44.03
N LYS A 488 19.35 -12.78 -43.91
CA LYS A 488 19.83 -11.61 -44.68
C LYS A 488 21.17 -11.06 -44.18
N GLU A 489 21.47 -11.16 -42.89
CA GLU A 489 22.79 -10.73 -42.38
C GLU A 489 23.93 -11.71 -42.71
N SER A 490 23.62 -13.00 -42.95
CA SER A 490 24.65 -13.99 -43.34
C SER A 490 25.09 -13.87 -44.81
N LEU A 491 24.23 -13.31 -45.67
CA LEU A 491 24.48 -13.13 -47.10
C LEU A 491 25.14 -11.79 -47.44
N ALA A 492 25.20 -10.85 -46.49
CA ALA A 492 25.92 -9.58 -46.65
C ALA A 492 27.38 -9.65 -46.15
N ARG A 493 27.81 -10.79 -45.59
CA ARG A 493 29.17 -11.02 -45.05
C ARG A 493 29.93 -12.17 -45.75
N LYS A 494 29.49 -12.58 -46.93
CA LYS A 494 30.24 -13.41 -47.89
C LYS A 494 30.17 -12.74 -49.24
#